data_AF-A0A645HMN4-F1
#
_entry.id   AF-A0A645HMN4-F1
#
_cell.length_a   1.000
_cell.length_b   1.000
_cell.length_c   1.000
_cell.angle_alpha   90.00
_cell.angle_beta   90.00
_cell.angle_gamma   90.00
#
_symmetry.space_group_name_H-M   'P 1'
#
loop_
_entity.id
_entity.type
_entity.pdbx_description
1 polymer ?
#
loop_
_entity_poly.entity_id
_entity_poly.type
_entity_poly.pdbx_seq_one_letter_code
_entity_poly.pdbx_strand_id
1 'polypeptide(L)'
;MLGCTRGIYSVAARNQGPRPEIFNQIDKVTNMPTNSSVLGLLLCGIWLLFFYGANLTAPWFGFFCFDSSELPIVTIYALYIPIFLMMILKEKDLPAFKRFIMPSVALAGCVFMIIAACFSHKMAVVAYLIVFAVIMAIGAIFSKQKNIG
;
A
#
# COMPACT_ATOMS: atom_id res chain seq x y z
N MET A 1 -2.89 -1.64 -12.42
CA MET A 1 -4.36 -1.70 -12.62
C MET A 1 -5.03 -2.75 -11.72
N LEU A 2 -4.73 -4.05 -11.85
CA LEU A 2 -5.37 -5.10 -11.04
C LEU A 2 -5.23 -4.90 -9.52
N GLY A 3 -4.07 -4.43 -9.05
CA GLY A 3 -3.84 -4.13 -7.63
C GLY A 3 -4.77 -3.05 -7.08
N CYS A 4 -5.04 -1.99 -7.83
CA CYS A 4 -5.95 -0.91 -7.43
C CYS A 4 -7.40 -1.41 -7.37
N THR A 5 -7.85 -2.12 -8.41
CA THR A 5 -9.20 -2.72 -8.46
C THR A 5 -9.43 -3.72 -7.34
N ARG A 6 -8.51 -4.68 -7.16
CA ARG A 6 -8.63 -5.74 -6.14
C ARG A 6 -8.39 -5.21 -4.74
N GLY A 7 -7.54 -4.18 -4.59
CA GLY A 7 -7.29 -3.52 -3.31
C GLY A 7 -8.55 -2.85 -2.78
N ILE A 8 -9.19 -2.01 -3.60
CA ILE A 8 -10.45 -1.33 -3.24
C ILE A 8 -11.53 -2.36 -2.93
N TYR A 9 -11.73 -3.34 -3.83
CA TYR A 9 -12.70 -4.41 -3.62
C TYR A 9 -12.41 -5.23 -2.35
N SER A 10 -11.15 -5.59 -2.07
CA SER A 10 -10.80 -6.41 -0.89
C SER A 10 -11.04 -5.68 0.43
N VAL A 11 -10.93 -4.36 0.45
CA VAL A 11 -11.27 -3.55 1.65
C VAL A 11 -12.79 -3.51 1.80
N ALA A 12 -13.52 -3.23 0.72
CA ALA A 12 -14.98 -3.17 0.72
C ALA A 12 -15.65 -4.52 1.04
N ALA A 13 -15.09 -5.63 0.56
CA ALA A 13 -15.57 -6.98 0.84
C ALA A 13 -15.46 -7.37 2.33
N ARG A 14 -14.66 -6.65 3.11
CA ARG A 14 -14.56 -6.79 4.57
C ARG A 14 -15.44 -5.80 5.34
N ASN A 15 -16.36 -5.12 4.65
CA ASN A 15 -17.20 -4.05 5.18
C ASN A 15 -16.39 -2.88 5.77
N GLN A 16 -15.22 -2.59 5.16
CA GLN A 16 -14.33 -1.51 5.56
C GLN A 16 -14.24 -0.46 4.45
N GLY A 17 -13.83 0.76 4.81
CA GLY A 17 -13.66 1.86 3.88
C GLY A 17 -14.95 2.63 3.58
N PRO A 18 -14.88 3.62 2.67
CA PRO A 18 -16.03 4.45 2.34
C PRO A 18 -17.05 3.65 1.53
N ARG A 19 -18.31 3.62 1.99
CA ARG A 19 -19.46 3.00 1.28
C ARG A 19 -19.15 1.58 0.74
N PRO A 20 -18.80 0.62 1.61
CA PRO A 20 -18.39 -0.72 1.20
C PRO A 20 -19.45 -1.44 0.35
N GLU A 21 -20.73 -1.14 0.55
CA GLU A 21 -21.86 -1.67 -0.23
C GLU A 21 -21.81 -1.35 -1.73
N ILE A 22 -21.12 -0.28 -2.13
CA ILE A 22 -20.96 0.08 -3.55
C ILE A 22 -19.74 -0.62 -4.14
N PHE A 23 -18.63 -0.64 -3.41
CA PHE A 23 -17.34 -1.11 -3.91
C PHE A 23 -17.18 -2.64 -3.81
N ASN A 24 -18.00 -3.31 -3.01
CA ASN A 24 -18.07 -4.78 -2.96
C ASN A 24 -18.96 -5.38 -4.07
N GLN A 25 -19.65 -4.55 -4.87
CA GLN A 25 -20.53 -5.03 -5.94
C GLN A 25 -19.73 -5.70 -7.06
N ILE A 26 -20.19 -6.87 -7.49
CA ILE A 26 -19.65 -7.63 -8.62
C ILE A 26 -20.69 -7.70 -9.74
N ASP A 27 -20.26 -7.46 -10.98
CA ASP A 27 -21.09 -7.65 -12.16
C ASP A 27 -21.44 -9.13 -12.37
N LYS A 28 -22.71 -9.42 -12.66
CA LYS A 28 -23.21 -10.81 -12.77
C LYS A 28 -22.73 -11.54 -14.02
N VAL A 29 -22.37 -10.81 -15.08
CA VAL A 29 -21.99 -11.38 -16.38
C VAL A 29 -20.49 -11.56 -16.45
N THR A 30 -19.71 -10.53 -16.07
CA THR A 30 -18.25 -10.54 -16.20
C THR A 30 -17.54 -10.99 -14.92
N ASN A 31 -18.25 -11.15 -13.80
CA ASN A 31 -17.70 -11.48 -12.49
C ASN A 31 -16.57 -10.50 -12.06
N MET A 32 -16.73 -9.21 -12.39
CA MET A 32 -15.74 -8.17 -12.09
C MET A 32 -16.33 -7.08 -11.17
N PRO A 33 -15.53 -6.51 -10.25
CA PRO A 33 -15.97 -5.42 -9.39
C PRO A 33 -15.89 -4.08 -10.13
N THR A 34 -16.89 -3.77 -10.95
CA THR A 34 -16.90 -2.61 -11.86
C THR A 34 -16.69 -1.27 -11.14
N ASN A 35 -17.40 -1.03 -10.04
CA ASN A 35 -17.27 0.22 -9.27
C ASN A 35 -15.85 0.40 -8.71
N SER A 36 -15.25 -0.68 -8.21
CA SER A 36 -13.86 -0.69 -7.74
C SER A 36 -12.86 -0.48 -8.89
N SER A 37 -13.15 -1.00 -10.09
CA SER A 37 -12.34 -0.76 -11.29
C SER A 37 -12.35 0.69 -11.73
N VAL A 38 -13.52 1.35 -11.71
CA VAL A 38 -13.65 2.77 -12.08
C VAL A 38 -12.86 3.64 -11.12
N LEU A 39 -13.00 3.42 -9.80
CA LEU A 39 -12.20 4.15 -8.82
C LEU A 39 -10.70 3.84 -8.97
N GLY A 40 -10.34 2.59 -9.24
CA GLY A 40 -8.96 2.19 -9.50
C GLY A 40 -8.35 2.92 -10.71
N LEU A 41 -9.11 3.08 -11.80
CA LEU A 41 -8.67 3.82 -12.99
C LEU A 41 -8.47 5.30 -12.68
N LEU A 42 -9.37 5.91 -11.90
CA LEU A 42 -9.24 7.30 -11.46
C LEU A 42 -7.97 7.51 -10.62
N LEU A 43 -7.68 6.60 -9.67
CA LEU A 43 -6.44 6.65 -8.88
C LEU A 43 -5.20 6.48 -9.76
N CYS A 44 -5.24 5.62 -10.78
CA CYS A 44 -4.16 5.51 -11.76
C CYS A 44 -3.93 6.83 -12.53
N GLY A 45 -5.00 7.53 -12.91
CA GLY A 45 -4.90 8.84 -13.55
C GLY A 45 -4.27 9.90 -12.65
N ILE A 46 -4.69 9.95 -11.37
CA ILE A 46 -4.09 10.85 -10.36
C ILE A 46 -2.61 10.53 -10.17
N TRP A 47 -2.26 9.25 -10.04
CA TRP A 47 -0.87 8.84 -9.91
C TRP A 47 -0.03 9.21 -11.14
N LEU A 48 -0.56 8.99 -12.35
CA LEU A 48 0.12 9.37 -13.59
C LEU A 48 0.39 10.88 -13.65
N LEU A 49 -0.60 11.70 -13.28
CA LEU A 49 -0.45 13.15 -13.22
C LEU A 49 0.64 13.57 -12.24
N PHE A 50 0.65 12.97 -11.04
CA PHE A 50 1.69 13.22 -10.04
C PHE A 50 3.07 12.81 -10.56
N PHE A 51 3.19 11.58 -11.08
CA PHE A 51 4.47 11.05 -11.57
C PHE A 51 5.03 11.89 -12.71
N TYR A 52 4.17 12.29 -13.66
CA TYR A 52 4.55 13.16 -14.77
C TYR A 52 5.07 14.51 -14.27
N GLY A 53 4.30 15.22 -13.43
CA GLY A 53 4.67 16.54 -12.92
C GLY A 53 5.83 16.54 -11.92
N ALA A 54 6.12 15.40 -11.29
CA ALA A 54 7.22 15.25 -10.33
C ALA A 54 8.54 14.80 -10.97
N ASN A 55 8.49 13.94 -12.00
CA ASN A 55 9.69 13.26 -12.52
C ASN A 55 9.95 13.45 -14.02
N LEU A 56 8.96 13.81 -14.85
CA LEU A 56 9.10 13.89 -16.31
C LEU A 56 9.12 15.33 -16.85
N THR A 57 8.86 16.33 -16.01
CA THR A 57 8.84 17.75 -16.40
C THR A 57 9.66 18.60 -15.43
N ALA A 58 9.69 19.91 -15.68
CA ALA A 58 10.06 20.87 -14.64
C ALA A 58 9.19 20.59 -13.39
N PRO A 59 9.76 20.57 -12.16
CA PRO A 59 9.04 20.13 -10.97
C PRO A 59 7.81 20.98 -10.67
N TRP A 60 6.62 20.39 -10.69
CA TRP A 60 5.36 21.11 -10.40
C TRP A 60 5.08 21.27 -8.91
N PHE A 61 5.55 20.34 -8.08
CA PHE A 61 5.16 20.21 -6.67
C PHE A 61 6.27 20.60 -5.69
N GLY A 62 7.37 21.21 -6.16
CA GLY A 62 8.50 21.66 -5.34
C GLY A 62 9.04 20.55 -4.43
N PHE A 63 9.04 20.78 -3.12
CA PHE A 63 9.51 19.83 -2.11
C PHE A 63 8.80 18.47 -2.13
N PHE A 64 7.57 18.40 -2.63
CA PHE A 64 6.81 17.15 -2.75
C PHE A 64 7.05 16.42 -4.08
N CYS A 65 8.04 16.84 -4.87
CA CYS A 65 8.49 16.07 -6.02
C CYS A 65 9.39 14.94 -5.51
N PHE A 66 8.84 13.73 -5.50
CA PHE A 66 9.54 12.54 -5.09
C PHE A 66 9.22 11.37 -6.01
N ASP A 67 10.09 10.36 -6.04
CA ASP A 67 9.85 9.17 -6.84
C ASP A 67 8.77 8.29 -6.17
N SER A 68 7.53 8.48 -6.59
CA SER A 68 6.39 7.70 -6.09
C SER A 68 6.38 6.23 -6.54
N SER A 69 7.29 5.81 -7.42
CA SER A 69 7.43 4.42 -7.84
C SER A 69 8.39 3.65 -6.93
N GLU A 70 9.44 4.31 -6.45
CA GLU A 70 10.48 3.69 -5.62
C GLU A 70 10.25 3.89 -4.12
N LEU A 71 9.90 5.10 -3.68
CA LEU A 71 9.82 5.44 -2.25
C LEU A 71 8.77 4.66 -1.44
N PRO A 72 7.62 4.22 -2.01
CA PRO A 72 6.69 3.35 -1.29
C PRO A 72 7.31 2.05 -0.75
N ILE A 73 8.45 1.63 -1.31
CA ILE A 73 9.21 0.46 -0.85
C ILE A 73 9.55 0.56 0.64
N VAL A 74 9.88 1.77 1.13
CA VAL A 74 10.26 2.02 2.53
C VAL A 74 9.14 1.60 3.47
N THR A 75 7.92 2.06 3.21
CA THR A 75 6.76 1.77 4.05
C THR A 75 6.26 0.33 3.89
N ILE A 76 6.33 -0.24 2.68
CA ILE A 76 5.90 -1.63 2.45
C ILE A 76 6.79 -2.58 3.26
N TYR A 77 8.12 -2.43 3.16
CA TYR A 77 9.04 -3.27 3.91
C TYR A 77 8.98 -3.00 5.41
N ALA A 78 8.76 -1.75 5.83
CA ALA A 78 8.55 -1.43 7.24
C ALA A 78 7.32 -2.14 7.83
N LEU A 79 6.22 -2.24 7.06
CA LEU A 79 5.01 -2.98 7.45
C LEU A 79 5.20 -4.50 7.44
N TYR A 80 6.11 -5.03 6.62
CA TYR A 80 6.42 -6.46 6.58
C TYR A 80 7.23 -6.94 7.78
N ILE A 81 8.09 -6.10 8.37
CA ILE A 81 8.87 -6.44 9.56
C ILE A 81 7.99 -7.01 10.70
N PRO A 82 6.94 -6.31 11.19
CA PRO A 82 6.12 -6.85 12.27
C PRO A 82 5.35 -8.11 11.84
N ILE A 83 4.99 -8.26 10.56
CA ILE A 83 4.32 -9.46 10.05
C ILE A 83 5.26 -10.66 10.14
N PHE A 84 6.51 -10.54 9.68
CA PHE A 84 7.49 -11.63 9.77
C PHE A 84 7.88 -11.97 11.21
N LEU A 85 7.98 -10.97 12.09
CA LEU A 85 8.18 -11.20 13.52
C LEU A 85 7.01 -11.99 14.12
N MET A 86 5.77 -11.59 13.80
CA MET A 86 4.57 -12.30 14.25
C MET A 86 4.50 -13.72 13.68
N MET A 87 4.96 -13.94 12.44
CA MET A 87 5.04 -15.27 11.83
C MET A 87 5.97 -16.19 12.64
N ILE A 88 7.15 -15.71 13.03
CA ILE A 88 8.09 -16.49 13.87
C ILE A 88 7.45 -16.85 15.23
N LEU A 89 6.75 -15.89 15.84
CA LEU A 89 6.17 -16.04 17.17
C LEU A 89 4.92 -16.92 17.20
N LYS A 90 4.03 -16.77 16.21
CA LYS A 90 2.67 -17.35 16.22
C LYS A 90 2.53 -18.63 15.40
N GLU A 91 3.22 -18.77 14.28
CA GLU A 91 3.03 -19.91 13.35
C GLU A 91 3.82 -21.15 13.80
N LYS A 92 3.32 -21.84 14.83
CA LYS A 92 3.99 -23.01 15.42
C LYS A 92 3.88 -24.29 14.59
N ASP A 93 2.92 -24.35 13.68
CA ASP A 93 2.65 -25.52 12.84
C ASP A 93 3.56 -25.60 11.59
N LEU A 94 4.34 -24.55 11.34
CA LEU A 94 5.26 -24.49 10.22
C LEU A 94 6.58 -25.23 10.51
N PRO A 95 7.16 -25.93 9.51
CA PRO A 95 8.50 -26.51 9.63
C PRO A 95 9.56 -25.46 9.99
N ALA A 96 10.59 -25.87 10.73
CA ALA A 96 11.63 -24.97 11.25
C ALA A 96 12.25 -24.05 10.17
N PHE A 97 12.48 -24.56 8.96
CA PHE A 97 12.96 -23.76 7.83
C PHE A 97 12.00 -22.63 7.46
N LYS A 98 10.69 -22.92 7.36
CA LYS A 98 9.68 -21.93 6.98
C LYS A 98 9.37 -20.93 8.08
N ARG A 99 9.54 -21.35 9.33
CA ARG A 99 9.22 -20.53 10.50
C ARG A 99 10.37 -19.61 10.90
N PHE A 100 11.62 -20.09 10.84
CA PHE A 100 12.77 -19.33 11.36
C PHE A 100 13.68 -18.83 10.24
N ILE A 101 14.08 -19.68 9.31
CA ILE A 101 15.09 -19.31 8.30
C ILE A 101 14.49 -18.34 7.28
N MET A 102 13.36 -18.68 6.66
CA MET A 102 12.74 -17.81 5.65
C MET A 102 12.37 -16.42 6.21
N PRO A 103 11.68 -16.28 7.35
CA PRO A 103 11.32 -14.96 7.88
C PRO A 103 12.53 -14.16 8.34
N SER A 104 13.60 -14.80 8.84
CA SER A 104 14.84 -14.09 9.23
C SER A 104 15.58 -13.52 8.03
N VAL A 105 15.69 -14.29 6.94
CA VAL A 105 16.27 -13.79 5.68
C VAL A 105 15.39 -12.68 5.09
N ALA A 106 14.06 -12.84 5.14
CA ALA A 106 13.14 -11.81 4.69
C ALA A 106 13.27 -10.52 5.51
N LEU A 107 13.42 -10.62 6.84
CA LEU A 107 13.67 -9.47 7.73
C LEU A 107 14.97 -8.75 7.37
N ALA A 108 16.07 -9.50 7.14
CA ALA A 108 17.32 -8.91 6.69
C ALA A 108 17.15 -8.16 5.35
N GLY A 109 16.40 -8.74 4.40
CA GLY A 109 16.05 -8.10 3.14
C GLY A 109 15.19 -6.84 3.32
N CYS A 110 14.21 -6.85 4.23
CA CYS A 110 13.38 -5.67 4.53
C CYS A 110 14.25 -4.51 5.03
N VAL A 111 15.13 -4.79 6.00
CA VAL A 111 16.02 -3.78 6.58
C VAL A 111 16.99 -3.24 5.53
N PHE A 112 17.58 -4.13 4.72
CA PHE A 112 18.46 -3.73 3.63
C PHE A 112 17.78 -2.79 2.63
N MET A 113 16.57 -3.13 2.17
CA MET A 113 15.84 -2.32 1.19
C MET A 113 15.45 -0.94 1.75
N ILE A 114 15.07 -0.87 3.03
CA ILE A 114 14.78 0.41 3.70
C ILE A 114 16.04 1.27 3.75
N ILE A 115 17.18 0.70 4.16
CA ILE A 115 18.46 1.43 4.25
C ILE A 115 18.88 1.93 2.86
N ALA A 116 18.81 1.08 1.84
CA ALA A 116 19.17 1.42 0.47
C ALA A 116 18.32 2.57 -0.08
N ALA A 117 17.00 2.52 0.11
CA ALA A 117 16.08 3.58 -0.32
C ALA A 117 16.33 4.90 0.43
N CYS A 118 16.57 4.84 1.74
CA CYS A 118 16.93 6.03 2.54
C CYS A 118 18.25 6.67 2.07
N PHE A 119 19.25 5.86 1.74
CA PHE A 119 20.54 6.35 1.26
C PHE A 119 20.46 6.94 -0.15
N SER A 120 19.69 6.31 -1.04
CA SER A 120 19.50 6.74 -2.44
C SER A 120 18.74 8.06 -2.53
N HIS A 121 17.64 8.22 -1.79
CA HIS A 121 16.69 9.33 -2.00
C HIS A 121 16.73 10.42 -0.92
N LYS A 122 17.43 10.20 0.20
CA LYS A 122 17.70 11.22 1.24
C LYS A 122 16.42 11.98 1.67
N MET A 123 16.36 13.28 1.41
CA MET A 123 15.25 14.15 1.83
C MET A 123 13.92 13.86 1.12
N ALA A 124 13.93 13.23 -0.05
CA ALA A 124 12.70 12.86 -0.75
C ALA A 124 11.92 11.78 0.03
N VAL A 125 12.60 10.96 0.84
CA VAL A 125 11.93 10.00 1.75
C VAL A 125 11.06 10.73 2.76
N VAL A 126 11.51 11.89 3.27
CA VAL A 126 10.75 12.67 4.26
C VAL A 126 9.48 13.25 3.63
N ALA A 127 9.60 13.83 2.42
CA ALA A 127 8.45 14.33 1.68
C ALA A 127 7.42 13.22 1.41
N TYR A 128 7.90 12.03 1.02
CA TYR A 128 7.07 10.85 0.85
C TYR A 128 6.39 10.44 2.16
N LEU A 129 7.12 10.34 3.27
CA LEU A 129 6.57 9.92 4.57
C LEU A 129 5.49 10.88 5.09
N ILE A 130 5.61 12.19 4.81
CA ILE A 130 4.56 13.18 5.11
C ILE A 130 3.29 12.86 4.32
N VAL A 131 3.39 12.67 3.00
CA VAL A 131 2.24 12.34 2.15
C VAL A 131 1.62 11.01 2.57
N PHE A 132 2.44 10.00 2.84
CA PHE A 132 2.01 8.70 3.35
C PHE A 132 1.25 8.84 4.68
N ALA A 133 1.76 9.63 5.63
CA ALA A 133 1.10 9.85 6.92
C ALA A 133 -0.27 10.52 6.77
N VAL A 134 -0.39 11.51 5.86
CA VAL A 134 -1.68 12.15 5.56
C VAL A 134 -2.68 11.15 4.96
N ILE A 135 -2.25 10.35 3.97
CA ILE A 135 -3.11 9.31 3.36
C ILE A 135 -3.55 8.29 4.41
N MET A 136 -2.63 7.83 5.27
CA MET A 136 -2.94 6.90 6.36
C MET A 136 -3.89 7.50 7.39
N ALA A 137 -3.75 8.79 7.73
CA ALA A 137 -4.66 9.48 8.63
C ALA A 137 -6.07 9.57 8.05
N ILE A 138 -6.21 9.89 6.76
CA ILE A 138 -7.49 9.86 6.04
C ILE A 138 -8.07 8.43 6.07
N GLY A 139 -7.26 7.42 5.78
CA GLY A 139 -7.67 6.01 5.83
C GLY A 139 -8.13 5.57 7.21
N ALA A 140 -7.48 6.02 8.28
CA ALA A 140 -7.84 5.69 9.65
C ALA A 140 -9.24 6.19 10.03
N ILE A 141 -9.68 7.34 9.50
CA ILE A 141 -11.03 7.88 9.69
C ILE A 141 -12.09 6.89 9.14
N PHE A 142 -11.80 6.26 8.01
CA PHE A 142 -12.70 5.29 7.35
C PHE A 142 -12.52 3.84 7.82
N SER A 143 -11.57 3.57 8.72
CA SER A 143 -11.24 2.23 9.21
C SER A 143 -12.20 1.73 10.30
N LYS A 144 -13.02 2.61 10.90
CA LYS A 144 -14.03 2.20 11.88
C LYS A 144 -15.03 1.25 11.24
N GLN A 145 -15.04 0.01 11.72
CA GLN A 145 -16.02 -1.01 11.38
C GLN A 145 -17.42 -0.45 11.65
N LYS A 146 -18.22 -0.25 10.60
CA LYS A 146 -19.64 -0.03 10.77
C LYS A 146 -20.22 -1.39 11.16
N ASN A 147 -20.50 -1.59 12.45
CA ASN A 147 -21.32 -2.72 12.89
C ASN A 147 -22.69 -2.53 12.24
N ILE A 148 -22.91 -3.20 11.11
CA ILE A 148 -24.24 -3.38 10.55
C ILE A 148 -24.84 -4.50 11.39
N GLY A 149 -25.55 -4.10 12.45
CA GLY A 149 -26.45 -4.99 13.18
C GLY A 149 -27.62 -5.42 12.32
#